data_AF-E8KH00-F1
#
_entry.id   AF-E8KH00-F1
#
_cell.length_a   1.000
_cell.length_b   1.000
_cell.length_c   1.000
_cell.angle_alpha   90.00
_cell.angle_beta   90.00
_cell.angle_gamma   90.00
#
_symmetry.space_group_name_H-M   'P 1'
#
loop_
_entity.id
_entity.type
_entity.pdbx_description
1 polymer ?
#
loop_
_entity_poly.entity_id
_entity_poly.type
_entity_poly.pdbx_seq_one_letter_code
_entity_poly.pdbx_strand_id
1 'polypeptide(L)'
;MKFTFENQVKYFEKKLNLPTNSYLDVLGDEHDYFFTVAGANRNEVMLAFREAVDEAINNGETLESFRKRFDEIVASTGWDYKGGRNWRTRIIYDTNVYAAYNRGWLQQHLDLANVMPYWEYHHRDNAHPRQEHIDLDGTILPANDPFWRYYYPIKAYGCHCTVTAHDEDDLKEMGKTVSPSPEIEWQEKLVGTRSGNPRMVRVPKGYDVGFQPHNFERLTAGRNADVDQLLFNKFVNAEPKLASLLVENVLQNPRAVMMLNGAMKSMVATVATEKMARGQMKNVGVIPAKVIDKLTALEKCSTICRDCRA
;
A
#
# COMPACT_ATOMS: atom_id res chain seq x y z
N MET A 1 22.49 2.04 21.91
CA MET A 1 22.21 2.87 20.73
C MET A 1 21.01 2.26 20.02
N LYS A 2 19.94 3.03 19.82
CA LYS A 2 18.71 2.58 19.17
C LYS A 2 18.93 2.65 17.65
N PHE A 3 18.82 1.53 16.94
CA PHE A 3 18.90 1.51 15.48
C PHE A 3 17.51 1.72 14.90
N THR A 4 17.37 2.75 14.06
CA THR A 4 16.12 3.07 13.37
C THR A 4 16.41 3.19 11.89
N PHE A 5 15.72 2.40 11.07
CA PHE A 5 15.87 2.47 9.62
C PHE A 5 15.06 3.65 9.07
N GLU A 6 15.72 4.78 8.82
CA GLU A 6 15.03 6.05 8.49
C GLU A 6 14.13 5.98 7.26
N ASN A 7 14.52 5.23 6.23
CA ASN A 7 13.71 5.14 5.00
C ASN A 7 12.38 4.43 5.25
N GLN A 8 12.36 3.42 6.12
CA GLN A 8 11.13 2.77 6.56
C GLN A 8 10.23 3.73 7.36
N VAL A 9 10.81 4.46 8.32
CA VAL A 9 10.10 5.47 9.13
C VAL A 9 9.48 6.52 8.22
N LYS A 10 10.29 7.19 7.38
CA LYS A 10 9.85 8.23 6.45
C LYS A 10 8.78 7.74 5.48
N TYR A 11 8.82 6.48 5.07
CA TYR A 11 7.78 5.89 4.22
C TYR A 11 6.46 5.73 4.99
N PHE A 12 6.50 5.15 6.19
CA PHE A 12 5.31 4.85 6.98
C PHE A 12 4.66 6.12 7.56
N GLU A 13 5.45 7.05 8.07
CA GLU A 13 4.97 8.33 8.61
C GLU A 13 4.09 9.09 7.63
N LYS A 14 4.35 8.96 6.32
CA LYS A 14 3.61 9.64 5.26
C LYS A 14 2.25 9.03 4.95
N LYS A 15 1.93 7.84 5.49
CA LYS A 15 0.65 7.18 5.23
C LYS A 15 -0.52 7.93 5.88
N LEU A 16 -1.69 7.84 5.28
CA LEU A 16 -2.96 8.33 5.80
C LEU A 16 -3.78 7.17 6.34
N ASN A 17 -4.47 7.35 7.47
CA ASN A 17 -5.35 6.31 7.99
C ASN A 17 -6.61 6.21 7.12
N LEU A 18 -6.93 5.01 6.64
CA LEU A 18 -8.16 4.75 5.89
C LEU A 18 -8.89 3.53 6.49
N PRO A 19 -10.07 3.73 7.09
CA PRO A 19 -10.95 2.65 7.50
C PRO A 19 -11.31 1.73 6.32
N THR A 20 -11.10 0.42 6.47
CA THR A 20 -11.45 -0.58 5.45
C THR A 20 -12.06 -1.81 6.10
N ASN A 21 -12.98 -2.49 5.39
CA ASN A 21 -13.52 -3.78 5.84
C ASN A 21 -12.59 -4.94 5.45
N SER A 22 -11.87 -4.78 4.35
CA SER A 22 -10.95 -5.75 3.77
C SER A 22 -9.67 -5.08 3.32
N TYR A 23 -8.55 -5.80 3.40
CA TYR A 23 -7.28 -5.35 2.80
C TYR A 23 -7.41 -5.17 1.27
N LEU A 24 -8.39 -5.84 0.64
CA LEU A 24 -8.67 -5.71 -0.79
C LEU A 24 -9.50 -4.47 -1.16
N ASP A 25 -9.96 -3.70 -0.18
CA ASP A 25 -10.65 -2.43 -0.43
C ASP A 25 -9.67 -1.38 -0.99
N VAL A 26 -8.38 -1.52 -0.65
CA VAL A 26 -7.25 -0.80 -1.24
C VAL A 26 -6.31 -1.78 -1.97
N LEU A 27 -5.71 -1.37 -3.08
CA LEU A 27 -4.88 -2.26 -3.92
C LEU A 27 -3.63 -1.54 -4.45
N GLY A 28 -2.54 -2.30 -4.59
CA GLY A 28 -1.32 -1.83 -5.26
C GLY A 28 -0.79 -0.53 -4.68
N ASP A 29 -0.59 0.47 -5.53
CA ASP A 29 -0.04 1.78 -5.16
C ASP A 29 -0.82 2.48 -4.04
N GLU A 30 -2.12 2.21 -3.87
CA GLU A 30 -2.90 2.80 -2.78
C GLU A 30 -2.37 2.40 -1.39
N HIS A 31 -1.82 1.19 -1.27
CA HIS A 31 -1.14 0.78 -0.04
C HIS A 31 0.11 1.60 0.25
N ASP A 32 0.70 2.29 -0.73
CA ASP A 32 1.80 3.22 -0.46
C ASP A 32 1.33 4.53 0.20
N TYR A 33 0.03 4.84 0.08
CA TYR A 33 -0.58 6.06 0.61
C TYR A 33 -1.35 5.82 1.90
N PHE A 34 -1.96 4.65 2.05
CA PHE A 34 -2.85 4.37 3.15
C PHE A 34 -2.28 3.36 4.14
N PHE A 35 -2.47 3.66 5.43
CA PHE A 35 -2.42 2.71 6.50
C PHE A 35 -3.82 2.15 6.72
N THR A 36 -3.94 0.83 6.72
CA THR A 36 -5.23 0.15 6.89
C THR A 36 -5.09 -1.07 7.81
N VAL A 37 -6.15 -1.32 8.57
CA VAL A 37 -6.34 -2.54 9.36
C VAL A 37 -7.77 -3.01 9.10
N ALA A 38 -7.91 -4.11 8.36
CA ALA A 38 -9.22 -4.59 7.90
C ALA A 38 -10.20 -4.82 9.07
N GLY A 39 -11.33 -4.12 9.13
CA GLY A 39 -12.33 -4.17 10.19
C GLY A 39 -12.09 -3.22 11.36
N ALA A 40 -10.99 -2.47 11.39
CA ALA A 40 -10.77 -1.38 12.35
C ALA A 40 -11.44 -0.09 11.86
N ASN A 41 -12.77 -0.08 11.78
CA ASN A 41 -13.52 0.98 11.10
C ASN A 41 -13.80 2.23 11.96
N ARG A 42 -13.40 2.22 13.24
CA ARG A 42 -13.54 3.38 14.12
C ARG A 42 -12.21 4.11 14.24
N ASN A 43 -12.25 5.44 14.24
CA ASN A 43 -11.06 6.29 14.19
C ASN A 43 -10.12 6.02 15.38
N GLU A 44 -10.66 5.87 16.58
CA GLU A 44 -9.88 5.57 17.79
C GLU A 44 -9.12 4.25 17.70
N VAL A 45 -9.72 3.22 17.08
CA VAL A 45 -9.08 1.91 16.88
C VAL A 45 -7.97 2.02 15.84
N MET A 46 -8.25 2.71 14.72
CA MET A 46 -7.28 2.88 13.63
C MET A 46 -6.07 3.71 14.09
N LEU A 47 -6.30 4.79 14.84
CA LEU A 47 -5.24 5.63 15.41
C LEU A 47 -4.36 4.82 16.36
N ALA A 48 -4.96 4.06 17.29
CA ALA A 48 -4.20 3.27 18.25
C ALA A 48 -3.35 2.18 17.56
N PHE A 49 -3.86 1.54 16.50
CA PHE A 49 -3.04 0.60 15.71
C PHE A 49 -1.95 1.28 14.92
N ARG A 50 -2.22 2.46 14.36
CA ARG A 50 -1.20 3.23 13.66
C ARG A 50 -0.06 3.55 14.61
N GLU A 51 -0.36 4.08 15.80
CA GLU A 51 0.61 4.38 16.84
C GLU A 51 1.40 3.14 17.26
N ALA A 52 0.75 1.99 17.45
CA ALA A 52 1.44 0.75 17.79
C ALA A 52 2.39 0.27 16.67
N VAL A 53 2.05 0.48 15.40
CA VAL A 53 2.94 0.18 14.27
C VAL A 53 4.06 1.23 14.13
N ASP A 54 3.76 2.50 14.36
CA ASP A 54 4.75 3.58 14.42
C ASP A 54 5.81 3.28 15.50
N GLU A 55 5.40 2.87 16.70
CA GLU A 55 6.31 2.44 17.77
C GLU A 55 7.13 1.22 17.35
N ALA A 56 6.50 0.22 16.73
CA ALA A 56 7.21 -0.95 16.24
C ALA A 56 8.30 -0.61 15.23
N ILE A 57 8.01 0.30 14.30
CA ILE A 57 8.95 0.75 13.27
C ILE A 57 10.05 1.62 13.87
N ASN A 58 9.70 2.59 14.72
CA ASN A 58 10.65 3.54 15.28
C ASN A 58 11.61 2.89 16.28
N ASN A 59 11.13 1.90 17.05
CA ASN A 59 11.89 1.25 18.12
C ASN A 59 12.43 -0.13 17.76
N GLY A 60 12.09 -0.68 16.59
CA GLY A 60 12.41 -2.06 16.23
C GLY A 60 11.74 -3.07 17.18
N GLU A 61 10.50 -2.81 17.58
CA GLU A 61 9.80 -3.70 18.51
C GLU A 61 9.52 -5.06 17.86
N THR A 62 9.52 -6.13 18.66
CA THR A 62 9.20 -7.47 18.18
C THR A 62 7.69 -7.70 18.05
N LEU A 63 7.30 -8.75 17.32
CA LEU A 63 5.90 -9.20 17.25
C LEU A 63 5.29 -9.46 18.64
N GLU A 64 6.08 -9.97 19.59
CA GLU A 64 5.60 -10.18 20.97
C GLU A 64 5.32 -8.88 21.72
N SER A 65 6.11 -7.84 21.46
CA SER A 65 5.89 -6.50 22.04
C SER A 65 4.64 -5.86 21.43
N PHE A 66 4.51 -5.94 20.10
CA PHE A 66 3.30 -5.49 19.40
C PHE A 66 2.04 -6.22 19.87
N ARG A 67 2.14 -7.51 20.18
CA ARG A 67 1.05 -8.33 20.74
C ARG A 67 0.54 -7.81 22.08
N LYS A 68 1.41 -7.27 22.94
CA LYS A 68 0.99 -6.65 24.21
C LYS A 68 0.19 -5.37 23.96
N ARG A 69 0.69 -4.50 23.08
CA ARG A 69 -0.03 -3.27 22.66
C ARG A 69 -1.37 -3.61 22.00
N PHE A 70 -1.40 -4.64 21.17
CA PHE A 70 -2.63 -5.12 20.54
C PHE A 70 -3.71 -5.47 21.58
N ASP A 71 -3.34 -6.17 22.66
CA ASP A 71 -4.29 -6.51 23.72
C ASP A 71 -4.79 -5.28 24.47
N GLU A 72 -3.91 -4.33 24.74
CA GLU A 72 -4.25 -3.04 25.35
C GLU A 72 -5.23 -2.24 24.47
N ILE A 73 -5.00 -2.22 23.15
CA ILE A 73 -5.89 -1.57 22.18
C ILE A 73 -7.25 -2.24 22.17
N VAL A 74 -7.30 -3.57 22.11
CA VAL A 74 -8.56 -4.32 22.13
C VAL A 74 -9.33 -4.07 23.43
N ALA A 75 -8.66 -4.12 24.58
CA ALA A 75 -9.28 -3.91 25.88
C ALA A 75 -9.80 -2.47 26.06
N SER A 76 -9.04 -1.46 25.64
CA SER A 76 -9.39 -0.04 25.81
C SER A 76 -10.45 0.44 24.84
N THR A 77 -10.44 -0.07 23.60
CA THR A 77 -11.39 0.37 22.57
C THR A 77 -12.63 -0.51 22.52
N GLY A 78 -12.57 -1.75 23.02
CA GLY A 78 -13.63 -2.76 22.83
C GLY A 78 -13.74 -3.22 21.37
N TRP A 79 -12.66 -3.14 20.59
CA TRP A 79 -12.67 -3.56 19.20
C TRP A 79 -12.82 -5.08 19.07
N ASP A 80 -13.93 -5.51 18.48
CA ASP A 80 -14.17 -6.90 18.13
C ASP A 80 -13.55 -7.24 16.77
N TYR A 81 -12.83 -8.36 16.70
CA TYR A 81 -12.09 -8.79 15.51
C TYR A 81 -12.29 -10.27 15.22
N LYS A 82 -12.14 -10.63 13.93
CA LYS A 82 -12.26 -12.01 13.47
C LYS A 82 -10.92 -12.73 13.45
N GLY A 83 -10.95 -14.02 13.79
CA GLY A 83 -9.78 -14.90 13.83
C GLY A 83 -9.08 -14.92 15.19
N GLY A 84 -8.13 -15.83 15.38
CA GLY A 84 -7.39 -15.93 16.63
C GLY A 84 -6.39 -14.78 16.81
N ARG A 85 -6.20 -14.31 18.05
CA ARG A 85 -5.26 -13.25 18.44
C ARG A 85 -3.90 -13.36 17.73
N ASN A 86 -3.24 -14.52 17.85
CA ASN A 86 -1.88 -14.71 17.34
C ASN A 86 -1.78 -14.58 15.82
N TRP A 87 -2.82 -15.02 15.11
CA TRP A 87 -2.94 -14.84 13.66
C TRP A 87 -3.21 -13.37 13.34
N ARG A 88 -4.14 -12.73 14.04
CA ARG A 88 -4.55 -11.36 13.79
C ARG A 88 -3.41 -10.37 14.01
N THR A 89 -2.70 -10.48 15.13
CA THR A 89 -1.55 -9.63 15.46
C THR A 89 -0.45 -9.80 14.41
N ARG A 90 -0.19 -11.05 14.00
CA ARG A 90 0.84 -11.37 13.00
C ARG A 90 0.51 -10.73 11.66
N ILE A 91 -0.73 -10.84 11.18
CA ILE A 91 -1.14 -10.23 9.92
C ILE A 91 -0.97 -8.70 9.97
N ILE A 92 -1.44 -8.03 11.01
CA ILE A 92 -1.34 -6.58 11.12
C ILE A 92 0.14 -6.13 11.15
N TYR A 93 0.93 -6.78 12.01
CA TYR A 93 2.35 -6.48 12.18
C TYR A 93 3.11 -6.76 10.89
N ASP A 94 3.03 -7.99 10.36
CA ASP A 94 3.82 -8.40 9.21
C ASP A 94 3.48 -7.55 7.98
N THR A 95 2.19 -7.36 7.71
CA THR A 95 1.74 -6.63 6.52
C THR A 95 2.12 -5.15 6.59
N ASN A 96 2.12 -4.50 7.75
CA ASN A 96 2.45 -3.07 7.81
C ASN A 96 3.94 -2.82 8.04
N VAL A 97 4.56 -3.53 8.99
CA VAL A 97 5.96 -3.32 9.37
C VAL A 97 6.90 -3.79 8.26
N TYR A 98 6.74 -5.02 7.75
CA TYR A 98 7.62 -5.53 6.70
C TYR A 98 7.33 -4.93 5.31
N ALA A 99 6.10 -4.49 5.04
CA ALA A 99 5.85 -3.69 3.83
C ALA A 99 6.61 -2.36 3.90
N ALA A 100 6.53 -1.66 5.03
CA ALA A 100 7.27 -0.42 5.22
C ALA A 100 8.79 -0.65 5.15
N TYR A 101 9.29 -1.73 5.75
CA TYR A 101 10.71 -2.10 5.73
C TYR A 101 11.20 -2.30 4.29
N ASN A 102 10.54 -3.18 3.54
CA ASN A 102 10.94 -3.47 2.16
C ASN A 102 10.74 -2.25 1.24
N ARG A 103 9.77 -1.38 1.53
CA ARG A 103 9.62 -0.10 0.82
C ARG A 103 10.74 0.88 1.09
N GLY A 104 11.20 0.98 2.33
CA GLY A 104 12.38 1.77 2.67
C GLY A 104 13.62 1.28 1.93
N TRP A 105 13.84 -0.04 1.89
CA TRP A 105 14.93 -0.64 1.13
C TRP A 105 14.80 -0.45 -0.37
N LEU A 106 13.59 -0.61 -0.93
CA LEU A 106 13.38 -0.43 -2.36
C LEU A 106 13.77 0.99 -2.80
N GLN A 107 13.39 2.01 -2.02
CA GLN A 107 13.80 3.39 -2.31
C GLN A 107 15.32 3.51 -2.34
N GLN A 108 16.00 2.97 -1.32
CA GLN A 108 17.45 3.02 -1.24
C GLN A 108 18.14 2.26 -2.37
N HIS A 109 17.63 1.08 -2.74
CA HIS A 109 18.17 0.30 -3.84
C HIS A 109 17.97 1.01 -5.18
N LEU A 110 16.84 1.66 -5.40
CA LEU A 110 16.62 2.48 -6.60
C LEU A 110 17.57 3.67 -6.65
N ASP A 111 17.81 4.35 -5.53
CA ASP A 111 18.74 5.48 -5.44
C ASP A 111 20.20 5.05 -5.70
N LEU A 112 20.55 3.82 -5.35
CA LEU A 112 21.89 3.23 -5.51
C LEU A 112 22.03 2.36 -6.76
N ALA A 113 21.00 2.20 -7.60
CA ALA A 113 20.99 1.24 -8.70
C ALA A 113 22.11 1.44 -9.72
N ASN A 114 22.68 2.65 -9.83
CA ASN A 114 23.82 2.94 -10.72
C ASN A 114 25.16 2.42 -10.20
N VAL A 115 25.30 2.23 -8.89
CA VAL A 115 26.55 1.79 -8.23
C VAL A 115 26.43 0.41 -7.60
N MET A 116 25.22 -0.02 -7.23
CA MET A 116 24.90 -1.37 -6.75
C MET A 116 23.84 -1.99 -7.70
N PRO A 117 24.19 -2.29 -8.96
CA PRO A 117 23.23 -2.64 -10.00
C PRO A 117 22.71 -4.08 -9.90
N TYR A 118 23.25 -4.94 -9.03
CA TYR A 118 22.82 -6.34 -8.93
C TYR A 118 22.06 -6.57 -7.64
N TRP A 119 20.82 -7.03 -7.75
CA TRP A 119 19.97 -7.28 -6.59
C TRP A 119 19.84 -8.78 -6.36
N GLU A 120 20.02 -9.23 -5.13
CA GLU A 120 19.88 -10.62 -4.69
C GLU A 120 18.57 -10.78 -3.90
N TYR A 121 17.72 -11.72 -4.33
CA TYR A 121 16.52 -12.08 -3.59
C TYR A 121 16.86 -13.02 -2.43
N HIS A 122 16.29 -12.75 -1.26
CA HIS A 122 16.46 -13.59 -0.09
C HIS A 122 15.13 -14.05 0.48
N HIS A 123 14.91 -15.36 0.48
CA HIS A 123 13.91 -15.98 1.32
C HIS A 123 14.32 -15.86 2.79
N ARG A 124 13.32 -15.73 3.66
CA ARG A 124 13.50 -15.72 5.11
C ARG A 124 12.47 -16.66 5.70
N ASP A 125 12.90 -17.41 6.71
CA ASP A 125 12.06 -18.41 7.36
C ASP A 125 10.76 -17.81 7.88
N ASN A 126 9.67 -18.48 7.56
CA ASN A 126 8.37 -18.23 8.14
C ASN A 126 7.70 -19.58 8.46
N ALA A 127 6.61 -19.56 9.22
CA ALA A 127 5.95 -20.79 9.67
C ALA A 127 5.31 -21.60 8.51
N HIS A 128 5.03 -20.96 7.37
CA HIS A 128 4.32 -21.55 6.24
C HIS A 128 4.91 -20.99 4.93
N PRO A 129 6.13 -21.42 4.55
CA PRO A 129 6.81 -20.82 3.42
C PRO A 129 6.14 -21.24 2.13
N ARG A 130 6.12 -20.33 1.16
CA ARG A 130 5.60 -20.59 -0.18
C ARG A 130 6.76 -21.09 -1.02
N GLN A 131 6.61 -22.26 -1.64
CA GLN A 131 7.67 -22.85 -2.45
C GLN A 131 8.14 -21.88 -3.53
N GLU A 132 7.22 -21.13 -4.13
CA GLU A 132 7.53 -20.15 -5.17
C GLU A 132 8.41 -18.99 -4.69
N HIS A 133 8.51 -18.75 -3.38
CA HIS A 133 9.46 -17.76 -2.83
C HIS A 133 10.77 -18.41 -2.38
N ILE A 134 10.74 -19.70 -2.01
CA ILE A 134 11.95 -20.48 -1.70
C ILE A 134 12.76 -20.66 -2.98
N ASP A 135 12.10 -20.97 -4.09
CA ASP A 135 12.73 -21.19 -5.40
C ASP A 135 13.42 -19.92 -5.94
N LEU A 136 13.07 -18.74 -5.42
CA LEU A 136 13.70 -17.46 -5.78
C LEU A 136 14.91 -17.13 -4.91
N ASP A 137 15.16 -17.85 -3.82
CA ASP A 137 16.27 -17.56 -2.92
C ASP A 137 17.63 -17.64 -3.63
N GLY A 138 18.44 -16.59 -3.46
CA GLY A 138 19.74 -16.46 -4.13
C GLY A 138 19.66 -16.02 -5.59
N THR A 139 18.47 -15.73 -6.15
CA THR A 139 18.33 -15.18 -7.49
C THR A 139 18.97 -13.78 -7.54
N ILE A 140 19.97 -13.61 -8.40
CA ILE A 140 20.67 -12.33 -8.60
C ILE A 140 20.34 -11.78 -9.97
N LEU A 141 19.75 -10.60 -10.05
CA LEU A 141 19.37 -9.96 -11.32
C LEU A 141 19.79 -8.49 -11.34
N PRO A 142 20.02 -7.91 -12.53
CA PRO A 142 20.17 -6.46 -12.67
C PRO A 142 18.96 -5.71 -12.07
N ALA A 143 19.18 -4.54 -11.48
CA ALA A 143 18.16 -3.70 -10.85
C ALA A 143 17.03 -3.30 -11.81
N ASN A 144 17.33 -3.20 -13.11
CA ASN A 144 16.38 -2.85 -14.16
C ASN A 144 15.61 -4.05 -14.72
N ASP A 145 15.87 -5.28 -14.24
CA ASP A 145 15.14 -6.46 -14.67
C ASP A 145 13.64 -6.33 -14.31
N PRO A 146 12.72 -6.57 -15.26
CA PRO A 146 11.28 -6.43 -15.01
C PRO A 146 10.78 -7.35 -13.89
N PHE A 147 11.48 -8.45 -13.58
CA PHE A 147 11.20 -9.34 -12.45
C PHE A 147 10.99 -8.57 -11.15
N TRP A 148 11.78 -7.53 -10.87
CA TRP A 148 11.68 -6.78 -9.61
C TRP A 148 10.36 -6.02 -9.45
N ARG A 149 9.73 -5.59 -10.54
CA ARG A 149 8.37 -5.02 -10.49
C ARG A 149 7.40 -6.05 -9.91
N TYR A 150 7.61 -7.31 -10.25
CA TYR A 150 6.80 -8.41 -9.75
C TYR A 150 7.28 -8.82 -8.35
N TYR A 151 8.45 -9.40 -8.20
CA TYR A 151 8.78 -10.18 -7.01
C TYR A 151 9.50 -9.43 -5.90
N TYR A 152 9.87 -8.15 -6.06
CA TYR A 152 10.49 -7.41 -4.97
C TYR A 152 9.55 -7.38 -3.73
N PRO A 153 9.96 -7.86 -2.55
CA PRO A 153 9.06 -8.07 -1.42
C PRO A 153 8.33 -6.81 -0.90
N ILE A 154 7.22 -6.92 -0.18
CA ILE A 154 6.47 -8.14 0.16
C ILE A 154 5.41 -8.46 -0.90
N LYS A 155 5.17 -9.76 -1.17
CA LYS A 155 4.20 -10.23 -2.18
C LYS A 155 3.09 -11.13 -1.66
N ALA A 156 3.10 -11.40 -0.36
CA ALA A 156 2.10 -12.26 0.26
C ALA A 156 1.97 -11.98 1.76
N TYR A 157 0.86 -12.38 2.37
CA TYR A 157 0.70 -12.31 3.82
C TYR A 157 1.73 -13.22 4.51
N GLY A 158 2.38 -12.70 5.56
CA GLY A 158 3.45 -13.41 6.28
C GLY A 158 4.75 -13.57 5.48
N CYS A 159 4.93 -12.81 4.39
CA CYS A 159 6.20 -12.78 3.66
C CYS A 159 7.22 -11.94 4.42
N HIS A 160 8.38 -12.54 4.72
CA HIS A 160 9.52 -11.89 5.35
C HIS A 160 10.73 -11.79 4.42
N CYS A 161 10.56 -12.10 3.14
CA CYS A 161 11.63 -12.06 2.15
C CYS A 161 12.20 -10.63 2.02
N THR A 162 13.47 -10.55 1.65
CA THR A 162 14.22 -9.29 1.52
C THR A 162 15.03 -9.27 0.23
N VAL A 163 15.61 -8.12 -0.10
CA VAL A 163 16.56 -7.98 -1.21
C VAL A 163 17.82 -7.31 -0.68
N THR A 164 18.98 -7.70 -1.20
CA THR A 164 20.26 -7.01 -0.97
C THR A 164 20.78 -6.51 -2.31
N ALA A 165 21.42 -5.34 -2.36
CA ALA A 165 22.05 -4.83 -3.57
C ALA A 165 23.58 -5.02 -3.49
N HIS A 166 24.19 -5.28 -4.64
CA HIS A 166 25.60 -5.63 -4.84
C HIS A 166 26.17 -4.88 -6.04
N ASP A 167 27.47 -4.63 -6.02
CA ASP A 167 28.26 -4.25 -7.19
C ASP A 167 29.00 -5.45 -7.81
N GLU A 168 29.81 -5.21 -8.85
CA GLU A 168 30.57 -6.27 -9.52
C GLU A 168 31.64 -6.90 -8.61
N ASP A 169 32.25 -6.11 -7.73
CA ASP A 169 33.32 -6.56 -6.85
C ASP A 169 32.76 -7.45 -5.73
N ASP A 170 31.62 -7.07 -5.14
CA ASP A 170 30.84 -7.90 -4.21
C ASP A 170 30.56 -9.28 -4.81
N LEU A 171 30.02 -9.33 -6.04
CA LEU A 171 29.70 -10.59 -6.70
C LEU A 171 30.95 -11.45 -6.91
N LYS A 172 32.06 -10.83 -7.31
CA LYS A 172 33.33 -11.51 -7.53
C LYS A 172 33.92 -12.07 -6.23
N GLU A 173 33.90 -11.30 -5.14
CA GLU A 173 34.36 -11.73 -3.82
C GLU A 173 33.51 -12.88 -3.29
N MET A 174 32.19 -12.81 -3.49
CA MET A 174 31.24 -13.85 -3.10
C MET A 174 31.25 -15.08 -4.02
N GLY A 175 31.96 -15.01 -5.17
CA GLY A 175 31.98 -16.07 -6.18
C GLY A 175 30.61 -16.31 -6.84
N LYS A 176 29.77 -15.27 -6.92
CA LYS A 176 28.42 -15.33 -7.50
C LYS A 176 28.38 -14.66 -8.87
N THR A 177 27.38 -15.02 -9.67
CA THR A 177 27.12 -14.42 -10.98
C THR A 177 25.63 -14.10 -11.13
N VAL A 178 25.31 -13.23 -12.08
CA VAL A 178 23.92 -12.94 -12.47
C VAL A 178 23.19 -14.23 -12.89
N SER A 179 21.99 -14.40 -12.38
CA SER A 179 21.07 -15.50 -12.68
C SER A 179 20.31 -15.23 -13.98
N PRO A 180 19.79 -16.26 -14.66
CA PRO A 180 18.78 -16.06 -15.70
C PRO A 180 17.50 -15.48 -15.09
N SER A 181 16.88 -14.52 -15.78
CA SER A 181 15.62 -13.91 -15.33
C SER A 181 14.48 -14.96 -15.30
N PRO A 182 13.82 -15.19 -14.16
CA PRO A 182 12.71 -16.15 -14.08
C PRO A 182 11.50 -15.71 -14.89
N GLU A 183 10.79 -16.67 -15.50
CA GLU A 183 9.51 -16.39 -16.16
C GLU A 183 8.43 -16.09 -15.11
N ILE A 184 7.60 -15.08 -15.39
CA ILE A 184 6.46 -14.73 -14.52
C ILE A 184 5.29 -15.65 -14.82
N GLU A 185 5.18 -16.73 -14.05
CA GLU A 185 4.04 -17.64 -14.12
C GLU A 185 2.80 -17.06 -13.43
N TRP A 186 1.62 -17.29 -14.03
CA TRP A 186 0.34 -16.75 -13.55
C TRP A 186 -0.59 -17.84 -13.04
N GLN A 187 -1.42 -17.48 -12.06
CA GLN A 187 -2.50 -18.32 -11.55
C GLN A 187 -3.76 -17.50 -11.30
N GLU A 188 -4.91 -18.18 -11.27
CA GLU A 188 -6.17 -17.58 -10.84
C GLU A 188 -6.41 -17.84 -9.35
N LYS A 189 -6.93 -16.84 -8.63
CA LYS A 189 -7.36 -16.94 -7.24
C LYS A 189 -8.79 -16.43 -7.08
N LEU A 190 -9.63 -17.21 -6.41
CA LEU A 190 -10.96 -16.77 -5.98
C LEU A 190 -10.83 -15.90 -4.73
N VAL A 191 -11.34 -14.66 -4.79
CA VAL A 191 -11.34 -13.73 -3.66
C VAL A 191 -12.73 -13.18 -3.39
N GLY A 192 -12.91 -12.56 -2.22
CA GLY A 192 -14.16 -11.86 -1.87
C GLY A 192 -15.31 -12.78 -1.45
N THR A 193 -15.08 -14.11 -1.36
CA THR A 193 -16.08 -15.08 -0.88
C THR A 193 -16.60 -14.72 0.52
N ARG A 194 -15.70 -14.34 1.44
CA ARG A 194 -16.05 -13.95 2.81
C ARG A 194 -16.75 -12.58 2.92
N SER A 195 -16.56 -11.72 1.91
CA SER A 195 -17.19 -10.41 1.83
C SER A 195 -18.45 -10.42 0.97
N GLY A 196 -18.93 -11.59 0.53
CA GLY A 196 -20.13 -11.72 -0.30
C GLY A 196 -19.99 -11.25 -1.75
N ASN A 197 -18.76 -11.03 -2.23
CA ASN A 197 -18.47 -10.61 -3.61
C ASN A 197 -17.38 -11.50 -4.22
N PRO A 198 -17.66 -12.79 -4.49
CA PRO A 198 -16.70 -13.72 -5.05
C PRO A 198 -16.31 -13.31 -6.47
N ARG A 199 -15.01 -13.22 -6.75
CA ARG A 199 -14.47 -12.96 -8.09
C ARG A 199 -13.14 -13.68 -8.31
N MET A 200 -12.90 -14.10 -9.54
CA MET A 200 -11.60 -14.63 -9.96
C MET A 200 -10.66 -13.48 -10.28
N VAL A 201 -9.42 -13.57 -9.79
CA VAL A 201 -8.37 -12.60 -10.05
C VAL A 201 -7.12 -13.34 -10.50
N ARG A 202 -6.52 -12.89 -11.61
CA ARG A 202 -5.25 -13.41 -12.11
C ARG A 202 -4.10 -12.69 -11.42
N VAL A 203 -3.19 -13.45 -10.81
CA VAL A 203 -1.99 -12.94 -10.12
C VAL A 203 -0.78 -13.84 -10.43
N PRO A 204 0.47 -13.34 -10.29
CA PRO A 204 1.63 -14.22 -10.40
C PRO A 204 1.63 -15.31 -9.33
N LYS A 205 2.27 -16.44 -9.59
CA LYS A 205 2.42 -17.50 -8.57
C LYS A 205 3.21 -17.00 -7.37
N GLY A 206 2.87 -17.51 -6.18
CA GLY A 206 3.41 -17.02 -4.89
C GLY A 206 2.73 -15.77 -4.31
N TYR A 207 1.89 -15.05 -5.08
CA TYR A 207 1.27 -13.81 -4.61
C TYR A 207 0.00 -14.02 -3.81
N ASP A 208 -0.24 -13.17 -2.81
CA ASP A 208 -1.60 -12.93 -2.35
C ASP A 208 -2.22 -11.70 -3.02
N VAL A 209 -3.53 -11.75 -3.25
CA VAL A 209 -4.26 -10.62 -3.82
C VAL A 209 -4.18 -9.43 -2.87
N GLY A 210 -3.87 -8.25 -3.41
CA GLY A 210 -3.61 -7.03 -2.64
C GLY A 210 -2.14 -6.58 -2.71
N PHE A 211 -1.20 -7.49 -2.93
CA PHE A 211 0.23 -7.20 -3.09
C PHE A 211 0.62 -7.10 -4.58
N GLN A 212 -0.01 -6.15 -5.29
CA GLN A 212 0.19 -6.00 -6.74
C GLN A 212 1.66 -5.72 -7.11
N PRO A 213 2.02 -5.90 -8.40
CA PRO A 213 3.32 -5.47 -8.90
C PRO A 213 3.60 -4.00 -8.57
N HIS A 214 4.86 -3.69 -8.30
CA HIS A 214 5.30 -2.34 -7.97
C HIS A 214 5.41 -1.49 -9.23
N ASN A 215 5.01 -0.23 -9.10
CA ASN A 215 5.25 0.78 -10.10
C ASN A 215 6.44 1.66 -9.69
N PHE A 216 7.65 1.29 -10.15
CA PHE A 216 8.89 2.02 -9.80
C PHE A 216 8.91 3.47 -10.30
N GLU A 217 8.21 3.76 -11.40
CA GLU A 217 8.08 5.12 -11.94
C GLU A 217 7.29 6.02 -10.98
N ARG A 218 6.27 5.48 -10.31
CA ARG A 218 5.49 6.25 -9.32
C ARG A 218 6.17 6.38 -7.96
N LEU A 219 7.04 5.45 -7.60
CA LEU A 219 7.81 5.53 -6.36
C LEU A 219 8.81 6.68 -6.39
N THR A 220 9.41 6.92 -7.56
CA THR A 220 10.35 8.04 -7.79
C THR A 220 9.63 9.35 -8.12
N ALA A 221 8.38 9.29 -8.60
CA ALA A 221 7.55 10.47 -8.80
C ALA A 221 7.14 11.13 -7.47
N GLY A 222 6.98 12.45 -7.48
CA GLY A 222 6.51 13.21 -6.32
C GLY A 222 5.13 12.71 -5.84
N ARG A 223 5.05 12.30 -4.57
CA ARG A 223 3.87 11.71 -3.91
C ARG A 223 2.57 12.53 -4.00
N ASN A 224 2.64 13.80 -4.39
CA ASN A 224 1.47 14.68 -4.51
C ASN A 224 0.87 14.74 -5.92
N ALA A 225 1.60 14.31 -6.96
CA ALA A 225 1.22 14.60 -8.34
C ALA A 225 -0.16 14.02 -8.73
N ASP A 226 -0.49 12.82 -8.23
CA ASP A 226 -1.72 12.09 -8.57
C ASP A 226 -2.47 11.59 -7.32
N VAL A 227 -2.25 12.24 -6.17
CA VAL A 227 -2.89 11.85 -4.92
C VAL A 227 -4.41 11.93 -5.04
N ASP A 228 -4.95 12.91 -5.76
CA ASP A 228 -6.39 13.02 -6.01
C ASP A 228 -6.94 11.82 -6.80
N GLN A 229 -6.22 11.36 -7.81
CA GLN A 229 -6.63 10.18 -8.57
C GLN A 229 -6.60 8.93 -7.68
N LEU A 230 -5.58 8.77 -6.85
CA LEU A 230 -5.49 7.64 -5.91
C LEU A 230 -6.57 7.68 -4.83
N LEU A 231 -6.86 8.86 -4.29
CA LEU A 231 -7.86 9.04 -3.24
C LEU A 231 -9.29 8.90 -3.77
N PHE A 232 -9.56 9.28 -5.02
CA PHE A 232 -10.92 9.42 -5.55
C PHE A 232 -11.30 8.45 -6.67
N ASN A 233 -10.36 7.86 -7.44
CA ASN A 233 -10.71 7.08 -8.63
C ASN A 233 -11.62 5.87 -8.33
N LYS A 234 -11.47 5.25 -7.16
CA LYS A 234 -12.35 4.15 -6.75
C LYS A 234 -13.79 4.62 -6.47
N PHE A 235 -13.97 5.89 -6.15
CA PHE A 235 -15.27 6.47 -5.84
C PHE A 235 -15.98 7.05 -7.06
N VAL A 236 -15.26 7.33 -8.15
CA VAL A 236 -15.85 7.83 -9.41
C VAL A 236 -16.97 6.91 -9.92
N ASN A 237 -16.84 5.59 -9.71
CA ASN A 237 -17.83 4.60 -10.13
C ASN A 237 -18.62 3.98 -8.97
N ALA A 238 -18.42 4.44 -7.73
CA ALA A 238 -19.14 3.92 -6.58
C ALA A 238 -20.54 4.54 -6.47
N GLU A 239 -21.43 3.89 -5.70
CA GLU A 239 -22.72 4.48 -5.36
C GLU A 239 -22.50 5.83 -4.64
N PRO A 240 -23.19 6.92 -5.04
CA PRO A 240 -22.87 8.27 -4.58
C PRO A 240 -22.83 8.45 -3.07
N LYS A 241 -23.75 7.83 -2.32
CA LYS A 241 -23.78 7.94 -0.86
C LYS A 241 -22.60 7.22 -0.22
N LEU A 242 -22.25 6.02 -0.70
CA LEU A 242 -21.06 5.29 -0.29
C LEU A 242 -19.77 6.07 -0.60
N ALA A 243 -19.65 6.62 -1.82
CA ALA A 243 -18.55 7.49 -2.21
C ALA A 243 -18.41 8.68 -1.27
N SER A 244 -19.54 9.32 -0.92
CA SER A 244 -19.55 10.45 0.00
C SER A 244 -19.00 10.09 1.38
N LEU A 245 -19.45 8.98 1.96
CA LEU A 245 -19.06 8.58 3.31
C LEU A 245 -17.58 8.21 3.40
N LEU A 246 -17.02 7.60 2.34
CA LEU A 246 -15.62 7.19 2.31
C LEU A 246 -14.68 8.38 2.11
N VAL A 247 -15.03 9.30 1.20
CA VAL A 247 -14.26 10.52 0.97
C VAL A 247 -14.37 11.50 2.13
N GLU A 248 -15.49 11.56 2.84
CA GLU A 248 -15.63 12.44 4.00
C GLU A 248 -14.54 12.15 5.05
N ASN A 249 -14.23 10.88 5.29
CA ASN A 249 -13.11 10.49 6.17
C ASN A 249 -11.75 10.96 5.64
N VAL A 250 -11.53 10.90 4.33
CA VAL A 250 -10.31 11.41 3.69
C VAL A 250 -10.22 12.93 3.84
N LEU A 251 -11.31 13.66 3.59
CA LEU A 251 -11.35 15.12 3.68
C LEU A 251 -11.30 15.66 5.12
N GLN A 252 -11.69 14.86 6.11
CA GLN A 252 -11.51 15.20 7.52
C GLN A 252 -10.05 15.09 7.97
N ASN A 253 -9.18 14.46 7.18
CA ASN A 253 -7.74 14.37 7.47
C ASN A 253 -7.00 15.62 6.94
N PRO A 254 -6.47 16.51 7.82
CA PRO A 254 -5.82 17.75 7.38
C PRO A 254 -4.64 17.52 6.44
N ARG A 255 -3.92 16.40 6.62
CA ARG A 255 -2.79 16.05 5.75
C ARG A 255 -3.26 15.64 4.36
N ALA A 256 -4.35 14.89 4.26
CA ALA A 256 -4.94 14.53 2.97
C ALA A 256 -5.41 15.78 2.22
N VAL A 257 -6.07 16.71 2.91
CA VAL A 257 -6.49 18.00 2.34
C VAL A 257 -5.28 18.83 1.88
N MET A 258 -4.21 18.87 2.68
CA MET A 258 -2.97 19.55 2.29
C MET A 258 -2.35 18.93 1.02
N MET A 259 -2.35 17.60 0.91
CA MET A 259 -1.86 16.91 -0.29
C MET A 259 -2.71 17.23 -1.53
N LEU A 260 -4.05 17.22 -1.39
CA LEU A 260 -4.99 17.58 -2.46
C LEU A 260 -4.81 19.03 -2.92
N ASN A 261 -4.70 19.96 -1.97
CA ASN A 261 -4.41 21.37 -2.26
C ASN A 261 -3.07 21.54 -2.97
N GLY A 262 -2.05 20.78 -2.55
CA GLY A 262 -0.74 20.75 -3.20
C GLY A 262 -0.80 20.24 -4.64
N ALA A 263 -1.56 19.16 -4.89
CA ALA A 263 -1.78 18.61 -6.23
C ALA A 263 -2.47 19.63 -7.15
N MET A 264 -3.54 20.26 -6.68
CA MET A 264 -4.27 21.29 -7.42
C MET A 264 -3.39 22.51 -7.70
N LYS A 265 -2.64 22.99 -6.70
CA LYS A 265 -1.69 24.11 -6.86
C LYS A 265 -0.63 23.80 -7.92
N SER A 266 -0.10 22.57 -7.94
CA SER A 266 0.87 22.12 -8.94
C SER A 266 0.28 22.16 -10.35
N MET A 267 -0.91 21.60 -10.54
CA MET A 267 -1.60 21.63 -11.85
C MET A 267 -1.83 23.07 -12.32
N VAL A 268 -2.35 23.94 -11.45
CA VAL A 268 -2.59 25.36 -11.76
C VAL A 268 -1.28 26.07 -12.13
N ALA A 269 -0.19 25.81 -11.40
CA ALA A 269 1.12 26.38 -11.70
C ALA A 269 1.65 25.93 -13.07
N THR A 270 1.49 24.64 -13.43
CA THR A 270 1.86 24.12 -14.75
C THR A 270 1.07 24.79 -15.86
N VAL A 271 -0.26 24.86 -15.74
CA VAL A 271 -1.12 25.49 -16.76
C VAL A 271 -0.81 26.99 -16.89
N ALA A 272 -0.58 27.68 -15.76
CA ALA A 272 -0.22 29.10 -15.77
C ALA A 272 1.15 29.36 -16.44
N THR A 273 2.12 28.46 -16.21
CA THR A 273 3.48 28.59 -16.76
C THR A 273 3.53 28.23 -18.24
N GLU A 274 2.96 27.09 -18.61
CA GLU A 274 2.99 26.57 -19.98
C GLU A 274 1.94 27.23 -20.88
N LYS A 275 0.94 27.90 -20.30
CA LYS A 275 -0.22 28.48 -20.99
C LYS A 275 -1.00 27.49 -21.85
N MET A 276 -0.87 26.20 -21.55
CA MET A 276 -1.52 25.10 -22.28
C MET A 276 -2.20 24.17 -21.28
N ALA A 277 -3.47 23.87 -21.55
CA ALA A 277 -4.18 22.81 -20.84
C ALA A 277 -3.83 21.44 -21.45
N ARG A 278 -3.37 20.50 -20.62
CA ARG A 278 -3.02 19.14 -21.06
C ARG A 278 -4.15 18.11 -20.88
N GLY A 279 -5.39 18.57 -20.69
CA GLY A 279 -6.54 17.69 -20.45
C GLY A 279 -6.44 16.85 -19.17
N GLN A 280 -5.61 17.25 -18.20
CA GLN A 280 -5.50 16.57 -16.91
C GLN A 280 -6.73 16.87 -16.05
N MET A 281 -7.45 15.82 -15.68
CA MET A 281 -8.60 15.91 -14.76
C MET A 281 -8.13 15.72 -13.32
N LYS A 282 -8.66 16.55 -12.41
CA LYS A 282 -8.40 16.47 -10.97
C LYS A 282 -9.68 16.31 -10.18
N ASN A 283 -9.68 15.37 -9.24
CA ASN A 283 -10.83 15.15 -8.35
C ASN A 283 -10.73 16.07 -7.13
N VAL A 284 -11.72 16.96 -6.96
CA VAL A 284 -11.70 18.00 -5.90
C VAL A 284 -12.60 17.69 -4.71
N GLY A 285 -13.40 16.62 -4.77
CA GLY A 285 -14.31 16.26 -3.69
C GLY A 285 -15.44 15.34 -4.15
N VAL A 286 -16.45 15.21 -3.28
CA VAL A 286 -17.71 14.48 -3.50
C VAL A 286 -18.88 15.32 -3.02
N ILE A 287 -20.07 15.04 -3.54
CA ILE A 287 -21.30 15.63 -3.02
C ILE A 287 -21.57 15.05 -1.62
N PRO A 288 -21.78 15.86 -0.57
CA PRO A 288 -22.02 15.35 0.79
C PRO A 288 -23.27 14.46 0.87
N ALA A 289 -23.24 13.42 1.71
CA ALA A 289 -24.33 12.45 1.87
C ALA A 289 -25.66 13.12 2.23
N LYS A 290 -25.63 14.17 3.07
CA LYS A 290 -26.83 14.96 3.42
C LYS A 290 -27.47 15.66 2.22
N VAL A 291 -26.66 16.07 1.24
CA VAL A 291 -27.14 16.69 -0.01
C VAL A 291 -27.73 15.60 -0.90
N ILE A 292 -27.05 14.45 -1.01
CA ILE A 292 -27.56 13.28 -1.75
C ILE A 292 -28.92 12.85 -1.20
N ASP A 293 -29.06 12.73 0.12
CA ASP A 293 -30.33 12.35 0.77
C ASP A 293 -31.46 13.32 0.42
N LYS A 294 -31.18 14.63 0.40
CA LYS A 294 -32.15 15.64 -0.04
C LYS A 294 -32.48 15.52 -1.52
N LEU A 295 -31.50 15.27 -2.38
CA LEU A 295 -31.72 15.11 -3.82
C LEU A 295 -32.53 13.85 -4.14
N THR A 296 -32.27 12.75 -3.43
CA THR A 296 -33.06 11.50 -3.52
C THR A 296 -34.49 11.71 -3.05
N ALA A 297 -34.69 12.39 -1.91
CA ALA A 297 -36.03 12.71 -1.41
C ALA A 297 -36.83 13.62 -2.35
N LEU A 298 -36.16 14.41 -3.20
CA LEU A 298 -36.77 15.25 -4.21
C LEU A 298 -36.93 14.55 -5.57
N GLU A 299 -36.63 13.26 -5.67
CA GLU A 299 -36.58 12.49 -6.93
C GLU A 299 -35.64 13.09 -7.99
N LYS A 300 -34.67 13.90 -7.55
CA LYS A 300 -33.66 14.57 -8.40
C LYS A 300 -32.35 13.78 -8.49
N CYS A 301 -32.19 12.73 -7.70
CA CYS A 301 -31.15 11.73 -7.93
C CYS A 301 -31.62 10.74 -9.00
N SER A 302 -31.62 11.17 -10.27
CA SER A 302 -31.69 10.22 -11.37
C SER A 302 -30.36 9.47 -11.49
N THR A 303 -30.41 8.24 -11.99
CA THR A 303 -29.32 7.27 -12.16
C THR A 303 -28.21 7.71 -13.14
N ILE A 304 -28.00 9.01 -13.36
CA ILE A 304 -27.12 9.52 -14.41
C ILE A 304 -26.38 10.77 -13.92
N CYS A 305 -25.14 10.56 -13.50
CA CYS A 305 -24.04 11.47 -13.78
C CYS A 305 -22.85 10.58 -14.18
N ARG A 306 -23.05 9.78 -15.23
CA ARG A 306 -21.94 9.19 -16.01
C ARG A 306 -21.27 10.22 -16.92
N ASP A 307 -21.91 11.38 -17.12
CA ASP A 307 -21.51 12.40 -18.08
C ASP A 307 -21.26 13.80 -17.49
N CYS A 308 -21.09 13.95 -16.17
CA CYS A 308 -20.51 15.20 -15.64
C CYS A 308 -18.97 15.14 -15.78
N ARG A 309 -18.51 15.03 -17.02
CA ARG A 309 -17.14 15.36 -17.43
C ARG A 309 -17.10 16.87 -17.64
N ALA A 310 -16.60 17.60 -16.66
CA ALA A 310 -16.14 18.98 -16.80
C ALA A 310 -14.77 19.09 -16.16
#